data_AF-A0A284VQZ9-F1
#
_entry.id   AF-A0A284VQZ9-F1
#
_cell.length_a   1.000
_cell.length_b   1.000
_cell.length_c   1.000
_cell.angle_alpha   90.00
_cell.angle_beta   90.00
_cell.angle_gamma   90.00
#
_symmetry.space_group_name_H-M   'P 1'
#
loop_
_entity.id
_entity.type
_entity.pdbx_description
1 polymer ?
#
loop_
_entity_poly.entity_id
_entity_poly.type
_entity_poly.pdbx_seq_one_letter_code
_entity_poly.pdbx_strand_id
1 'polypeptide(L)'
;MDRFEFIRLLLSHIPEKNFKIVRYVGIYSRRGYRHRQTEFHEGEMILIKRSRREEIKKTFDYDPLLCPDCNIEMELIGVCYEGTESYPAEDPPPVEPPPVHQYSQQERMKLIITLIKNSQNGRGASIEKVISEAAGRGIDKEYVLEYIERLKFQGEAYEPKNGEIRYAF
;
A
#
# COMPACT_ATOMS: atom_id res chain seq x y z
N MET A 1 20.14 59.54 -20.03
CA MET A 1 21.14 58.55 -19.60
C MET A 1 22.19 58.44 -20.69
N ASP A 2 23.44 58.74 -20.38
CA ASP A 2 24.54 58.54 -21.32
C ASP A 2 24.75 57.03 -21.55
N ARG A 3 25.20 56.64 -22.74
CA ARG A 3 25.36 55.22 -23.12
C ARG A 3 26.35 54.51 -22.20
N PHE A 4 27.38 55.22 -21.76
CA PHE A 4 28.37 54.69 -20.83
C PHE A 4 27.81 54.45 -19.43
N GLU A 5 26.91 55.32 -18.95
CA GLU A 5 26.24 55.10 -17.67
C GLU A 5 25.30 53.90 -17.70
N PHE A 6 24.57 53.71 -18.81
CA PHE A 6 23.73 52.54 -19.00
C PHE A 6 24.54 51.24 -18.97
N ILE A 7 25.66 51.18 -19.70
CA ILE A 7 26.55 50.02 -19.71
C ILE A 7 27.14 49.76 -18.31
N ARG A 8 27.53 50.80 -17.58
CA ARG A 8 28.09 50.67 -16.22
C ARG A 8 27.07 50.12 -15.22
N LEU A 9 25.81 50.58 -15.27
CA LEU A 9 24.72 50.04 -14.46
C LEU A 9 24.39 48.59 -14.82
N LEU A 10 24.53 48.24 -16.09
CA LEU A 10 24.35 46.87 -16.53
C LEU A 10 25.51 46.00 -16.01
N LEU A 11 26.76 46.45 -16.02
CA LEU A 11 27.87 45.61 -15.55
C LEU A 11 27.91 45.42 -14.02
N SER A 12 27.22 46.24 -13.23
CA SER A 12 27.28 46.16 -11.75
C SER A 12 26.61 44.91 -11.16
N HIS A 13 25.78 44.19 -11.90
CA HIS A 13 25.21 42.92 -11.43
C HIS A 13 26.13 41.72 -11.63
N ILE A 14 27.20 41.87 -12.42
CA ILE A 14 28.15 40.79 -12.68
C ILE A 14 29.15 40.74 -11.51
N PRO A 15 29.18 39.66 -10.73
CA PRO A 15 30.11 39.55 -9.61
C PRO A 15 31.56 39.41 -10.09
N GLU A 16 32.52 39.81 -9.26
CA GLU A 16 33.95 39.67 -9.57
C GLU A 16 34.35 38.19 -9.72
N LYS A 17 35.42 37.93 -10.48
CA LYS A 17 35.88 36.57 -10.86
C LYS A 17 36.06 35.60 -9.68
N ASN A 18 36.39 36.11 -8.50
CA ASN A 18 36.60 35.30 -7.29
C ASN A 18 35.53 35.51 -6.21
N PHE A 19 34.43 36.20 -6.54
CA PHE A 19 33.36 36.46 -5.59
C PHE A 19 32.57 35.16 -5.32
N LYS A 20 32.63 34.69 -4.07
CA LYS A 20 31.87 33.53 -3.62
C LYS A 20 30.54 33.99 -3.01
N ILE A 21 29.44 33.72 -3.69
CA ILE A 21 28.10 33.94 -3.14
C ILE A 21 27.84 32.89 -2.05
N VAL A 22 27.64 33.33 -0.81
CA VAL A 22 27.18 32.44 0.26
C VAL A 22 25.67 32.21 0.07
N ARG A 23 25.30 31.11 -0.61
CA ARG A 23 23.89 30.80 -0.91
C ARG A 23 23.08 30.35 0.31
N TYR A 24 23.73 29.69 1.27
CA TYR A 24 23.07 29.10 2.44
C TYR A 24 23.83 29.46 3.72
N VAL A 25 23.21 30.29 4.56
CA VAL A 25 23.67 30.65 5.91
C VAL A 25 22.77 30.03 6.99
N GLY A 26 23.26 29.98 8.22
CA GLY A 26 22.48 29.47 9.36
C GLY A 26 22.10 27.99 9.23
N ILE A 27 20.88 27.66 9.66
CA ILE A 27 20.33 26.29 9.69
C ILE A 27 20.31 25.61 8.32
N TYR A 28 20.27 26.39 7.23
CA TYR A 28 20.27 25.88 5.86
C TYR A 28 21.67 25.60 5.30
N SER A 29 22.74 26.01 6.01
CA SER A 29 24.11 25.73 5.58
C SER A 29 24.41 24.22 5.61
N ARG A 30 25.19 23.72 4.63
CA ARG A 30 25.58 22.29 4.57
C ARG A 30 26.33 21.82 5.82
N ARG A 31 27.11 22.70 6.46
CA ARG A 31 27.80 22.41 7.73
C ARG A 31 26.85 22.32 8.93
N GLY A 32 25.68 22.99 8.88
CA GLY A 32 24.64 22.90 9.90
C GLY A 32 23.76 21.66 9.80
N TYR A 33 23.87 20.86 8.73
CA TYR A 33 22.98 19.70 8.51
C TYR A 33 23.11 18.63 9.60
N ARG A 34 24.31 18.44 10.17
CA ARG A 34 24.52 17.53 11.32
C ARG A 34 23.88 18.03 12.62
N HIS A 35 23.54 19.31 12.73
CA HIS A 35 22.95 19.92 13.92
C HIS A 35 21.41 20.05 13.86
N ARG A 36 20.77 19.63 12.75
CA ARG A 36 19.30 19.66 12.60
C ARG A 36 18.56 18.57 13.38
N GLN A 37 19.23 17.77 14.20
CA GLN A 37 18.54 16.91 15.18
C GLN A 37 18.16 17.66 16.46
N THR A 38 18.53 18.93 16.57
CA THR A 38 18.23 19.77 17.73
C THR A 38 17.20 20.81 17.31
N GLU A 39 15.94 20.38 17.20
CA GLU A 39 14.82 21.30 17.13
C GLU A 39 14.73 22.03 18.48
N PHE A 40 14.67 23.36 18.44
CA PHE A 40 14.54 24.19 19.63
C PHE A 40 13.17 23.92 20.27
N HIS A 41 13.15 23.12 21.33
CA HIS A 41 12.03 22.97 22.24
C HIS A 41 12.41 23.59 23.59
N GLU A 42 11.53 24.40 24.17
CA GLU A 42 11.67 24.97 25.52
C GLU A 42 11.48 23.93 26.65
N GLY A 43 11.32 22.65 26.31
CA GLY A 43 11.24 21.52 27.23
C GLY A 43 12.42 20.56 27.07
N GLU A 44 12.65 19.71 28.08
CA GLU A 44 13.69 18.67 28.05
C GLU A 44 13.66 17.90 26.72
N MET A 45 14.78 17.91 26.01
CA MET A 45 14.91 17.20 24.73
C MET A 45 14.77 15.70 24.96
N ILE A 46 13.58 15.16 24.74
CA ILE A 46 13.38 13.72 24.69
C ILE A 46 13.88 13.27 23.32
N LEU A 47 15.10 12.75 23.27
CA LEU A 47 15.63 12.07 22.11
C LEU A 47 14.83 10.78 21.92
N ILE A 48 13.72 10.83 21.17
CA ILE A 48 12.95 9.64 20.82
C ILE A 48 13.76 8.86 19.78
N LYS A 49 14.68 8.01 20.24
CA LYS A 49 15.33 7.00 19.40
C LYS A 49 14.30 5.91 19.09
N ARG A 50 13.41 6.14 18.13
CA ARG A 50 12.62 5.04 17.55
C ARG A 50 13.53 4.23 16.66
N SER A 51 13.47 2.92 16.78
CA SER A 51 14.13 2.07 15.78
C SER A 51 13.43 2.25 14.44
N ARG A 52 14.16 2.14 13.32
CA ARG A 52 13.57 2.23 11.98
C ARG A 52 12.44 1.20 11.78
N ARG A 53 12.51 0.06 12.47
CA ARG A 53 11.46 -0.97 12.53
C ARG A 53 10.16 -0.42 13.13
N GLU A 54 10.23 0.31 14.25
CA GLU A 54 9.06 0.92 14.89
C GLU A 54 8.41 2.00 14.02
N GLU A 55 9.21 2.80 13.30
CA GLU A 55 8.69 3.81 12.38
C GLU A 55 7.96 3.18 11.19
N ILE A 56 8.52 2.14 10.60
CA ILE A 56 7.88 1.38 9.52
C ILE A 56 6.58 0.77 10.02
N LYS A 57 6.61 0.11 11.17
CA LYS A 57 5.43 -0.50 11.79
C LYS A 57 4.32 0.51 12.06
N LYS A 58 4.67 1.73 12.50
CA LYS A 58 3.71 2.81 12.74
C LYS A 58 3.14 3.40 11.44
N THR A 59 3.95 3.45 10.38
CA THR A 59 3.57 4.12 9.13
C THR A 59 2.76 3.21 8.22
N PHE A 60 3.08 1.92 8.19
CA PHE A 60 2.53 0.96 7.25
C PHE A 60 1.72 -0.16 7.91
N ASP A 61 1.56 -0.14 9.25
CA ASP A 61 0.84 -1.14 10.03
C ASP A 61 1.31 -2.60 9.84
N TYR A 62 2.53 -2.80 9.32
CA TYR A 62 3.16 -4.12 9.19
C TYR A 62 4.62 -4.10 9.65
N ASP A 63 5.11 -5.25 10.14
CA ASP A 63 6.50 -5.42 10.57
C ASP A 63 7.31 -6.12 9.48
N PRO A 64 8.30 -5.46 8.86
CA PRO A 64 9.07 -6.04 7.75
C PRO A 64 9.97 -7.20 8.19
N LEU A 65 10.18 -7.41 9.50
CA LEU A 65 10.95 -8.51 10.03
C LEU A 65 10.06 -9.66 10.55
N LEU A 66 8.75 -9.62 10.34
CA LEU A 66 7.88 -10.76 10.63
C LEU A 66 7.52 -11.49 9.35
N CYS A 67 7.73 -12.81 9.33
CA CYS A 67 7.27 -13.63 8.22
C CYS A 67 5.73 -13.65 8.17
N PRO A 68 5.09 -13.35 7.02
CA PRO A 68 3.63 -13.34 6.92
C PRO A 68 3.00 -14.73 7.09
N ASP A 69 3.73 -15.81 6.80
CA ASP A 69 3.19 -17.17 6.82
C ASP A 69 3.32 -17.86 8.18
N CYS A 70 4.46 -17.67 8.87
CA CYS A 70 4.75 -18.35 10.13
C CYS A 70 4.92 -17.41 11.34
N ASN A 71 4.89 -16.09 11.12
CA ASN A 71 5.00 -15.05 12.15
C ASN A 71 6.29 -15.13 13.00
N ILE A 72 7.36 -15.70 12.44
CA ILE A 72 8.68 -15.79 13.06
C ILE A 72 9.46 -14.51 12.76
N GLU A 73 10.21 -14.01 13.75
CA GLU A 73 11.11 -12.87 13.56
C GLU A 73 12.29 -13.25 12.65
N MET A 74 12.50 -12.46 11.61
CA MET A 74 13.54 -12.61 10.59
C MET A 74 14.73 -11.70 10.93
N GLU A 75 15.93 -12.20 10.69
CA GLU A 75 17.17 -11.43 10.82
C GLU A 75 17.56 -10.79 9.48
N LEU A 76 17.99 -9.52 9.51
CA LEU A 76 18.46 -8.81 8.32
C LEU A 76 19.88 -9.28 7.97
N ILE A 77 20.00 -10.11 6.94
CA ILE A 77 21.31 -10.62 6.46
C ILE A 77 22.03 -9.60 5.57
N GLY A 78 21.30 -8.84 4.77
CA GLY A 78 21.87 -7.87 3.85
C GLY A 78 20.83 -7.02 3.14
N VAL A 79 21.28 -5.98 2.44
CA VAL A 79 20.43 -5.09 1.64
C VAL A 79 20.87 -5.20 0.19
N CYS A 80 19.97 -5.64 -0.68
CA CYS A 80 20.20 -5.67 -2.13
C CYS A 80 19.59 -4.41 -2.77
N TYR A 81 20.30 -3.79 -3.70
CA TYR A 81 19.79 -2.67 -4.51
C TYR A 81 20.30 -2.79 -5.94
N GLU A 82 19.62 -2.14 -6.88
CA GLU A 82 19.97 -2.19 -8.31
C GLU A 82 21.47 -1.89 -8.52
N GLY A 83 22.18 -2.85 -9.12
CA GLY A 83 23.62 -2.76 -9.39
C GLY A 83 24.53 -3.49 -8.38
N THR A 84 24.03 -4.07 -7.29
CA THR A 84 24.81 -5.01 -6.46
C THR A 84 24.86 -6.41 -7.06
N GLU A 85 25.97 -7.15 -6.85
CA GLU A 85 26.12 -8.54 -7.31
C GLU A 85 25.02 -9.48 -6.79
N SER A 86 24.44 -9.16 -5.62
CA SER A 86 23.34 -9.90 -5.00
C SER A 86 21.95 -9.42 -5.44
N TYR A 87 21.86 -8.42 -6.33
CA TYR A 87 20.59 -8.01 -6.90
C TYR A 87 20.25 -8.97 -8.04
N PRO A 88 19.09 -9.66 -8.00
CA PRO A 88 18.69 -10.50 -9.12
C PRO A 88 18.63 -9.64 -10.39
N ALA A 89 19.41 -10.03 -11.41
CA ALA A 89 19.51 -9.31 -12.68
C ALA A 89 18.27 -9.51 -13.57
N GLU A 90 17.44 -10.49 -13.22
CA GLU A 90 16.15 -10.73 -13.84
C GLU A 90 15.09 -9.94 -13.08
N ASP A 91 14.31 -9.14 -13.80
CA ASP A 91 13.09 -8.53 -13.25
C ASP A 91 12.30 -9.64 -12.53
N PRO A 92 11.75 -9.38 -11.33
CA PRO A 92 10.86 -10.35 -10.71
C PRO A 92 9.83 -10.75 -11.77
N PRO A 93 9.60 -12.06 -11.99
CA PRO A 93 8.65 -12.51 -12.99
C PRO A 93 7.37 -11.71 -12.77
N PRO A 94 6.77 -11.13 -13.84
CA PRO A 94 5.55 -10.36 -13.69
C PRO A 94 4.63 -11.19 -12.80
N VAL A 95 4.25 -10.65 -11.63
CA VAL A 95 3.31 -11.35 -10.76
C VAL A 95 2.08 -11.51 -11.62
N GLU A 96 1.91 -12.70 -12.22
CA GLU A 96 0.78 -12.96 -13.08
C GLU A 96 -0.43 -12.64 -12.21
N PRO A 97 -1.27 -11.67 -12.62
CA PRO A 97 -2.48 -11.40 -11.86
C PRO A 97 -3.15 -12.75 -11.60
N PRO A 98 -3.62 -13.02 -10.36
CA PRO A 98 -4.15 -14.31 -9.99
C PRO A 98 -5.08 -14.77 -11.11
N PRO A 99 -4.88 -15.99 -11.65
CA PRO A 99 -5.42 -16.39 -12.93
C PRO A 99 -6.89 -16.01 -12.97
N VAL A 100 -7.21 -14.99 -13.77
CA VAL A 100 -8.58 -14.52 -13.93
C VAL A 100 -9.28 -15.65 -14.64
N HIS A 101 -9.82 -16.59 -13.88
CA HIS A 101 -10.72 -17.59 -14.40
C HIS A 101 -11.89 -16.79 -14.98
N GLN A 102 -11.90 -16.65 -16.31
CA GLN A 102 -12.96 -15.99 -17.05
C GLN A 102 -14.18 -16.92 -17.07
N TYR A 103 -14.69 -17.26 -15.88
CA TYR A 103 -16.00 -17.90 -15.75
C TYR A 103 -17.02 -16.98 -16.42
N SER A 104 -17.79 -17.52 -17.35
CA SER A 104 -18.96 -16.84 -17.89
C SER A 104 -19.88 -16.42 -16.75
N GLN A 105 -20.66 -15.34 -16.93
CA GLN A 105 -21.63 -14.88 -15.92
C GLN A 105 -22.55 -16.02 -15.45
N GLN A 106 -22.90 -16.94 -16.35
CA GLN A 106 -23.72 -18.11 -16.04
C GLN A 106 -22.97 -19.14 -15.18
N GLU A 107 -21.68 -19.33 -15.41
CA GLU A 107 -20.84 -20.27 -14.65
C GLU A 107 -20.60 -19.75 -13.23
N ARG A 108 -20.33 -18.44 -13.08
CA ARG A 108 -20.23 -17.78 -11.77
C ARG A 108 -21.52 -17.94 -10.97
N MET A 109 -22.68 -17.73 -11.62
CA MET A 109 -23.97 -17.89 -10.96
C MET A 109 -24.20 -19.35 -10.52
N LYS A 110 -23.92 -20.34 -11.39
CA LYS A 110 -24.01 -21.77 -11.02
C LYS A 110 -23.07 -22.13 -9.88
N LEU A 111 -21.85 -21.60 -9.88
CA LEU A 111 -20.87 -21.79 -8.81
C LEU A 111 -21.37 -21.22 -7.48
N ILE A 112 -21.97 -20.03 -7.48
CA ILE A 112 -22.51 -19.43 -6.25
C ILE A 112 -23.72 -20.22 -5.74
N ILE A 113 -24.63 -20.64 -6.62
CA ILE A 113 -25.78 -21.48 -6.23
C ILE A 113 -25.28 -22.80 -5.61
N THR A 114 -24.30 -23.46 -6.22
CA THR A 114 -23.71 -24.69 -5.67
C THR A 114 -23.01 -24.47 -4.33
N LEU A 115 -22.28 -23.36 -4.16
CA LEU A 115 -21.68 -22.99 -2.87
C LEU A 115 -22.76 -22.75 -1.80
N ILE A 116 -23.82 -22.02 -2.12
CA ILE A 116 -24.93 -21.78 -1.18
C ILE A 116 -25.59 -23.11 -0.80
N LYS A 117 -25.82 -24.04 -1.74
CA LYS A 117 -26.40 -25.36 -1.46
C LYS A 117 -25.50 -26.23 -0.58
N ASN A 118 -24.19 -26.25 -0.84
CA ASN A 118 -23.24 -27.07 -0.09
C ASN A 118 -22.96 -26.54 1.32
N SER A 119 -23.10 -25.23 1.52
CA SER A 119 -22.81 -24.56 2.80
C SER A 119 -24.02 -24.41 3.73
N GLN A 120 -25.20 -24.94 3.36
CA GLN A 120 -26.40 -24.88 4.21
C GLN A 120 -26.23 -25.75 5.46
N ASN A 121 -26.21 -25.12 6.63
CA ASN A 121 -26.24 -25.80 7.92
C ASN A 121 -27.63 -25.58 8.56
N GLY A 122 -28.56 -26.50 8.33
CA GLY A 122 -29.89 -26.44 8.93
C GLY A 122 -30.78 -25.33 8.34
N ARG A 123 -30.82 -24.14 8.98
CA ARG A 123 -31.75 -23.05 8.58
C ARG A 123 -31.28 -22.24 7.37
N GLY A 124 -29.97 -22.16 7.12
CA GLY A 124 -29.38 -21.42 6.01
C GLY A 124 -27.86 -21.56 5.93
N ALA A 125 -27.25 -20.90 4.94
CA ALA A 125 -25.81 -20.74 4.79
C ALA A 125 -25.38 -19.33 5.24
N SER A 126 -24.24 -19.19 5.93
CA SER A 126 -23.71 -17.87 6.29
C SER A 126 -23.14 -17.17 5.05
N ILE A 127 -23.51 -15.90 4.83
CA ILE A 127 -23.02 -15.11 3.68
C ILE A 127 -21.50 -14.92 3.75
N GLU A 128 -20.95 -14.72 4.94
CA GLU A 128 -19.50 -14.58 5.14
C GLU A 128 -18.73 -15.84 4.73
N LYS A 129 -19.31 -17.01 5.02
CA LYS A 129 -18.75 -18.30 4.62
C LYS A 129 -18.80 -18.49 3.10
N VAL A 130 -19.89 -18.08 2.46
CA VAL A 130 -19.99 -18.13 0.99
C VAL A 130 -18.96 -17.20 0.34
N ILE A 131 -18.73 -16.02 0.91
CA ILE A 131 -17.70 -15.08 0.44
C ILE A 131 -16.30 -15.66 0.58
N SER A 132 -15.96 -16.28 1.72
CA SER A 132 -14.63 -16.87 1.92
C SER A 132 -14.38 -18.06 1.00
N GLU A 133 -15.37 -18.93 0.79
CA GLU A 133 -15.29 -20.05 -0.15
C GLU A 133 -15.21 -19.58 -1.61
N ALA A 134 -15.92 -18.50 -1.97
CA ALA A 134 -15.88 -17.90 -3.30
C ALA A 134 -14.54 -17.18 -3.57
N ALA A 135 -13.97 -16.50 -2.57
CA ALA A 135 -12.65 -15.89 -2.66
C ALA A 135 -11.56 -16.95 -2.91
N GLY A 136 -11.66 -18.13 -2.26
CA GLY A 136 -10.78 -19.27 -2.54
C GLY A 136 -10.89 -19.82 -3.97
N ARG A 137 -11.96 -19.48 -4.71
CA ARG A 137 -12.15 -19.83 -6.13
C ARG A 137 -11.90 -18.65 -7.09
N GLY A 138 -11.37 -17.53 -6.57
CA GLY A 138 -11.02 -16.35 -7.37
C GLY A 138 -12.22 -15.49 -7.80
N ILE A 139 -13.33 -15.51 -7.05
CA ILE A 139 -14.46 -14.60 -7.29
C ILE A 139 -14.39 -13.44 -6.29
N ASP A 140 -14.42 -12.20 -6.80
CA ASP A 140 -14.42 -11.02 -5.93
C ASP A 140 -15.69 -10.93 -5.09
N LYS A 141 -15.53 -10.39 -3.87
CA LYS A 141 -16.62 -10.21 -2.90
C LYS A 141 -17.79 -9.40 -3.47
N GLU A 142 -17.49 -8.37 -4.26
CA GLU A 142 -18.49 -7.47 -4.85
C GLU A 142 -19.46 -8.24 -5.77
N TYR A 143 -18.92 -9.08 -6.65
CA TYR A 143 -19.72 -9.93 -7.53
C TYR A 143 -20.59 -10.91 -6.74
N VAL A 144 -20.06 -11.53 -5.68
CA VAL A 144 -20.82 -12.48 -4.86
C VAL A 144 -22.05 -11.81 -4.25
N LEU A 145 -21.91 -10.58 -3.75
CA LEU A 145 -23.02 -9.81 -3.19
C LEU A 145 -24.06 -9.44 -4.25
N GLU A 146 -23.61 -8.96 -5.42
CA GLU A 146 -24.49 -8.65 -6.56
C GLU A 146 -25.33 -9.86 -6.98
N TYR A 147 -24.71 -11.04 -7.10
CA TYR A 147 -25.43 -12.26 -7.46
C TYR A 147 -26.40 -12.72 -6.39
N ILE A 148 -26.06 -12.56 -5.11
CA ILE A 148 -26.97 -12.85 -3.99
C ILE A 148 -28.20 -11.94 -4.06
N GLU A 149 -28.01 -10.63 -4.28
CA GLU A 149 -29.12 -9.69 -4.46
C GLU A 149 -30.00 -10.06 -5.66
N ARG A 150 -29.38 -10.48 -6.76
CA ARG A 150 -30.11 -10.96 -7.95
C ARG A 150 -30.95 -12.20 -7.65
N LEU A 151 -30.41 -13.18 -6.91
CA LEU A 151 -31.15 -14.37 -6.49
C LEU A 151 -32.33 -14.04 -5.58
N LYS A 152 -32.17 -13.04 -4.69
CA LYS A 152 -33.29 -12.53 -3.87
C LYS A 152 -34.35 -11.86 -4.72
N PHE A 153 -33.95 -11.03 -5.68
CA PHE A 153 -34.87 -10.36 -6.60
C PHE A 153 -35.67 -11.35 -7.45
N GLN A 154 -35.03 -12.45 -7.87
CA GLN A 154 -35.67 -13.53 -8.61
C GLN A 154 -36.55 -14.44 -7.74
N GLY A 155 -36.49 -14.30 -6.41
CA GLY A 155 -37.21 -15.16 -5.47
C GLY A 155 -36.63 -16.57 -5.33
N GLU A 156 -35.43 -16.81 -5.84
CA GLU A 156 -34.74 -18.10 -5.76
C GLU A 156 -34.00 -18.28 -4.43
N ALA A 157 -33.72 -17.20 -3.71
CA ALA A 157 -33.12 -17.22 -2.38
C ALA A 157 -33.79 -16.21 -1.44
N TYR A 158 -33.78 -16.52 -0.15
CA TYR A 158 -34.29 -15.63 0.89
C TYR A 158 -33.37 -15.65 2.12
N GLU A 159 -33.49 -14.64 2.97
CA GLU A 159 -32.74 -14.56 4.22
C GLU A 159 -33.62 -15.03 5.38
N PRO A 160 -33.38 -16.23 5.95
CA PRO A 160 -34.10 -16.68 7.14
C PRO A 160 -33.75 -15.83 8.38
N LYS A 161 -32.54 -15.27 8.42
CA LYS A 161 -32.01 -14.41 9.46
C LYS A 161 -31.00 -13.45 8.83
N ASN A 162 -30.83 -12.26 9.40
CA ASN A 162 -29.82 -11.30 8.94
C ASN A 162 -28.43 -11.97 8.91
N GLY A 163 -27.80 -11.98 7.73
CA GLY A 163 -26.47 -12.60 7.51
C GLY A 163 -26.49 -14.06 7.07
N GLU A 164 -27.67 -14.69 6.98
CA GLU A 164 -27.85 -16.04 6.45
C GLU A 164 -28.63 -16.00 5.13
N ILE A 165 -28.25 -16.83 4.17
CA ILE A 165 -28.94 -17.02 2.91
C ILE A 165 -29.39 -18.46 2.76
N ARG A 166 -30.62 -18.66 2.29
CA ARG A 166 -31.16 -19.96 1.93
C ARG A 166 -31.66 -19.92 0.50
N TYR A 167 -31.20 -20.90 -0.28
CA TYR A 167 -31.73 -21.14 -1.61
C TYR A 167 -33.06 -21.91 -1.49
N ALA A 168 -34.09 -21.45 -2.21
CA ALA A 168 -35.47 -21.92 -2.09
C ALA A 168 -35.76 -23.20 -2.89
N PHE A 169 -34.96 -23.52 -3.93
CA PHE A 169 -35.22 -24.60 -4.90
C PHE A 169 -34.20 -25.75 -4.96
#